data_AF-A0A7Y8MNF2-F1
#
_entry.id   AF-A0A7Y8MNF2-F1
#
_cell.length_a   1.000
_cell.length_b   1.000
_cell.length_c   1.000
_cell.angle_alpha   90.00
_cell.angle_beta   90.00
_cell.angle_gamma   90.00
#
_symmetry.space_group_name_H-M   'P 1'
#
loop_
_entity.id
_entity.type
_entity.pdbx_description
1 polymer ?
#
loop_
_entity_poly.entity_id
_entity_poly.type
_entity_poly.pdbx_seq_one_letter_code
_entity_poly.pdbx_strand_id
1 'polypeptide(L)'
;MTLQLLEAEPGTADYKRALAEANRHIERLKSLWRLVTSRDSTADPIDAMLALAAEALNMDVAAVGDFSDVYTSRYAYDKVGILPVGSTFPISDTLCHYVQEAKGPVFVEDLT
;
A
#
# COMPACT_ATOMS: atom_id res chain seq x y z
N MET A 1 -21.55 -13.48 50.48
CA MET A 1 -21.17 -14.49 49.48
C MET A 1 -22.26 -14.50 48.43
N THR A 2 -22.07 -14.14 47.17
CA THR A 2 -20.86 -13.88 46.38
C THR A 2 -21.33 -13.02 45.20
N LEU A 3 -20.55 -11.98 44.88
CA LEU A 3 -20.64 -11.24 43.62
C LEU A 3 -20.35 -12.15 42.42
N GLN A 4 -20.71 -11.67 41.23
CA GLN A 4 -20.26 -12.07 39.89
C GLN A 4 -21.25 -12.92 39.09
N LEU A 5 -21.91 -12.26 38.14
CA LEU A 5 -21.61 -12.45 36.73
C LEU A 5 -22.11 -11.20 35.97
N LEU A 6 -21.22 -10.21 35.88
CA LEU A 6 -21.30 -9.19 34.84
C LEU A 6 -20.98 -9.94 33.54
N GLU A 7 -22.01 -10.27 32.79
CA GLU A 7 -21.88 -10.66 31.40
C GLU A 7 -21.21 -9.48 30.67
N ALA A 8 -19.94 -9.67 30.31
CA ALA A 8 -19.23 -8.70 29.49
C ALA A 8 -19.89 -8.70 28.11
N GLU A 9 -20.61 -7.63 27.79
CA GLU A 9 -21.36 -7.50 26.53
C GLU A 9 -20.42 -7.70 25.33
N PRO A 10 -20.65 -8.73 24.48
CA PRO A 10 -19.79 -9.04 23.34
C PRO A 10 -19.70 -7.88 22.33
N GLY A 11 -20.68 -6.98 22.30
CA GLY A 11 -20.68 -5.80 21.43
C GLY A 11 -19.61 -4.74 21.77
N THR A 12 -19.11 -4.67 23.01
CA THR A 12 -18.13 -3.65 23.39
C THR A 12 -16.70 -3.98 22.95
N ALA A 13 -16.35 -5.26 22.89
CA ALA A 13 -15.03 -5.70 22.44
C ALA A 13 -14.88 -5.59 20.92
N ASP A 14 -15.92 -5.99 20.17
CA ASP A 14 -15.95 -5.88 18.71
C ASP A 14 -16.03 -4.42 18.25
N TYR A 15 -16.82 -3.59 18.94
CA TYR A 15 -16.85 -2.14 18.70
C TYR A 15 -15.49 -1.49 18.94
N LYS A 16 -14.80 -1.83 20.04
CA LYS A 16 -13.45 -1.32 20.32
C LYS A 16 -12.44 -1.73 19.25
N ARG A 17 -12.52 -2.97 18.75
CA ARG A 17 -11.67 -3.45 17.64
C ARG A 17 -11.95 -2.69 16.35
N ALA A 18 -13.21 -2.57 15.94
CA ALA A 18 -13.60 -1.84 14.74
C ALA A 18 -13.20 -0.35 14.80
N LEU A 19 -13.35 0.27 15.98
CA LEU A 19 -12.91 1.65 16.19
C LEU A 19 -11.39 1.81 16.12
N ALA A 20 -10.63 0.84 16.65
CA ALA A 20 -9.18 0.84 16.54
C ALA A 20 -8.71 0.64 15.08
N GLU A 21 -9.39 -0.23 14.32
CA GLU A 21 -9.19 -0.41 12.87
C GLU A 21 -9.42 0.90 12.11
N ALA A 22 -10.56 1.55 12.34
CA ALA A 22 -10.94 2.80 11.70
C ALA A 22 -9.94 3.93 12.04
N ASN A 23 -9.52 4.03 13.30
CA ASN A 23 -8.50 5.01 13.70
C ASN A 23 -7.15 4.75 13.03
N ARG A 24 -6.73 3.49 12.88
CA ARG A 24 -5.52 3.15 12.10
C ARG A 24 -5.64 3.61 10.65
N HIS A 25 -6.78 3.38 10.00
CA HIS A 25 -7.01 3.83 8.63
C HIS A 25 -7.01 5.37 8.51
N ILE A 26 -7.65 6.07 9.45
CA ILE A 26 -7.69 7.53 9.48
C ILE A 26 -6.28 8.11 9.64
N GLU A 27 -5.46 7.59 10.54
CA GLU A 27 -4.08 8.06 10.72
C GLU A 27 -3.22 7.77 9.48
N ARG A 28 -3.43 6.63 8.82
CA ARG A 28 -2.77 6.28 7.56
C ARG A 28 -3.13 7.27 6.44
N LEU A 29 -4.41 7.63 6.31
CA LEU A 29 -4.89 8.64 5.36
C LEU A 29 -4.36 10.04 5.67
N LYS A 30 -4.31 10.44 6.95
CA LYS A 30 -3.72 11.73 7.36
C LYS A 30 -2.23 11.81 7.04
N SER A 31 -1.49 10.72 7.23
CA SER A 31 -0.06 10.65 6.89
C SER A 31 0.15 10.77 5.38
N LEU A 32 -0.64 10.05 4.57
CA LEU A 32 -0.65 10.19 3.11
C LEU A 32 -0.97 11.63 2.69
N TRP A 33 -2.00 12.24 3.27
CA TRP A 33 -2.41 13.62 2.96
C TRP A 33 -1.30 14.63 3.29
N ARG A 34 -0.69 14.53 4.47
CA ARG A 34 0.44 15.39 4.85
C ARG A 34 1.60 15.25 3.89
N LEU A 35 1.90 14.05 3.43
CA LEU A 35 2.98 13.80 2.49
C LEU A 35 2.74 14.46 1.12
N VAL A 36 1.54 14.31 0.57
CA VAL A 36 1.16 14.92 -0.73
C VAL A 36 1.10 16.44 -0.66
N THR A 37 0.79 17.00 0.51
CA THR A 37 0.65 18.46 0.72
C THR A 37 1.91 19.13 1.28
N SER A 38 2.85 18.35 1.79
CA SER A 38 4.14 18.78 2.32
C SER A 38 5.06 19.23 1.19
N ARG A 39 5.12 20.55 0.97
CA ARG A 39 6.03 21.20 0.02
C ARG A 39 7.50 21.26 0.47
N ASP A 40 7.80 20.80 1.68
CA ASP A 40 9.16 20.85 2.26
C ASP A 40 9.99 19.56 2.00
N SER A 41 9.44 18.59 1.26
CA SER A 41 10.21 17.41 0.83
C SER A 41 11.15 17.78 -0.32
N THR A 42 12.44 17.52 -0.15
CA THR A 42 13.44 17.60 -1.25
C THR A 42 13.34 16.41 -2.21
N ALA A 43 12.62 15.35 -1.83
CA ALA A 43 12.37 14.18 -2.68
C ALA A 43 11.12 14.40 -3.56
N ASP A 44 11.11 13.80 -4.75
CA ASP A 44 9.94 13.75 -5.62
C ASP A 44 8.74 13.20 -4.80
N PRO A 45 7.56 13.85 -4.83
CA PRO A 45 6.39 13.39 -4.11
C PRO A 45 6.03 11.92 -4.37
N ILE A 46 6.34 11.39 -5.56
CA ILE A 46 6.09 9.99 -5.93
C ILE A 46 7.00 9.05 -5.14
N ASP A 47 8.28 9.36 -5.01
CA ASP A 47 9.24 8.53 -4.25
C ASP A 47 8.83 8.44 -2.77
N ALA A 48 8.44 9.58 -2.20
CA ALA A 48 7.96 9.63 -0.82
C ALA A 48 6.68 8.79 -0.64
N MET A 49 5.74 8.91 -1.59
CA MET A 49 4.49 8.15 -1.57
C MET A 49 4.75 6.64 -1.70
N LEU A 50 5.69 6.22 -2.54
CA LEU A 50 6.06 4.81 -2.70
C LEU A 50 6.68 4.23 -1.42
N ALA A 51 7.58 4.97 -0.78
CA ALA A 51 8.18 4.57 0.49
C ALA A 51 7.09 4.34 1.56
N LEU A 52 6.17 5.30 1.71
CA LEU A 52 5.10 5.19 2.70
C LEU A 52 4.11 4.07 2.36
N ALA A 53 3.76 3.89 1.08
CA ALA A 53 2.90 2.80 0.65
C ALA A 53 3.52 1.43 0.98
N ALA A 54 4.81 1.26 0.64
CA ALA A 54 5.56 0.04 0.93
C ALA A 54 5.65 -0.22 2.44
N GLU A 55 6.01 0.78 3.24
CA GLU A 55 6.06 0.65 4.70
C GLU A 55 4.69 0.28 5.29
N ALA A 56 3.63 0.95 4.85
CA ALA A 56 2.32 0.74 5.41
C ALA A 56 1.74 -0.63 5.02
N LEU A 57 2.07 -1.14 3.84
CA LEU A 57 1.69 -2.48 3.35
C LEU A 57 2.68 -3.58 3.79
N ASN A 58 3.73 -3.22 4.53
CA ASN A 58 4.82 -4.12 4.91
C ASN A 58 5.43 -4.85 3.69
N MET A 59 5.66 -4.11 2.62
CA MET A 59 6.30 -4.55 1.38
C MET A 59 7.74 -4.06 1.30
N ASP A 60 8.58 -4.83 0.61
CA ASP A 60 10.00 -4.51 0.40
C ASP A 60 10.25 -3.63 -0.82
N VAL A 61 9.34 -3.71 -1.82
CA VAL A 61 9.46 -3.01 -3.10
C VAL A 61 8.11 -2.43 -3.51
N ALA A 62 8.13 -1.18 -3.98
CA ALA A 62 7.00 -0.54 -4.66
C ALA A 62 7.53 0.30 -5.82
N ALA A 63 6.91 0.17 -7.00
CA ALA A 63 7.33 0.92 -8.18
C ALA A 63 6.15 1.48 -8.96
N VAL A 64 6.40 2.59 -9.64
CA VAL A 64 5.51 3.21 -10.61
C VAL A 64 6.30 3.40 -11.89
N GLY A 65 5.68 3.08 -13.02
CA GLY A 65 6.35 3.11 -14.30
C GLY A 65 5.43 3.50 -15.43
N ASP A 66 6.08 3.84 -16.55
CA ASP A 66 5.39 4.09 -17.81
C ASP A 66 5.01 2.75 -18.43
N PHE A 67 3.75 2.62 -18.82
CA PHE A 67 3.20 1.42 -19.44
C PHE A 67 2.84 1.73 -20.90
N SER A 68 3.56 1.11 -21.84
CA SER A 68 3.44 1.37 -23.29
C SER A 68 3.46 0.08 -24.14
N ASP A 69 4.53 -0.18 -24.89
CA ASP A 69 4.87 -1.51 -25.44
C ASP A 69 5.79 -2.29 -24.48
N VAL A 70 6.51 -1.54 -23.64
CA VAL A 70 7.29 -2.05 -22.51
C VAL A 70 6.85 -1.33 -21.24
N TYR A 71 7.03 -1.99 -20.10
CA TYR A 71 6.96 -1.34 -18.80
C TYR A 71 8.34 -0.77 -18.46
N THR A 72 8.42 0.51 -18.13
CA THR A 72 9.65 1.16 -17.65
C THR A 72 9.44 1.65 -16.23
N SER A 73 10.19 1.13 -15.26
CA SER A 73 10.16 1.62 -13.89
C SER A 73 10.69 3.06 -13.85
N ARG A 74 9.83 4.03 -13.52
CA ARG A 74 10.19 5.47 -13.46
C ARG A 74 10.52 5.91 -12.06
N TYR A 75 9.84 5.33 -11.09
CA TYR A 75 10.01 5.56 -9.67
C TYR A 75 9.98 4.21 -8.97
N ALA A 76 10.90 3.99 -8.04
CA ALA A 76 10.96 2.76 -7.27
C ALA A 76 11.44 3.05 -5.86
N TYR A 77 10.67 2.56 -4.90
CA TYR A 77 11.14 2.30 -3.55
C TYR A 77 11.54 0.84 -3.48
N ASP A 78 12.81 0.56 -3.19
CA ASP A 78 13.35 -0.79 -3.20
C ASP A 78 14.36 -0.95 -2.07
N LYS A 79 13.94 -1.62 -1.00
CA LYS A 79 14.80 -1.91 0.17
C LYS A 79 15.85 -2.99 -0.10
N VAL A 80 15.60 -3.84 -1.09
CA VAL A 80 16.37 -5.08 -1.33
C VAL A 80 17.29 -5.00 -2.54
N GLY A 81 17.12 -3.98 -3.38
CA GLY A 81 17.99 -3.68 -4.52
C GLY A 81 17.74 -4.56 -5.75
N ILE A 82 16.52 -5.05 -5.93
CA ILE A 82 16.14 -5.95 -7.04
C ILE A 82 15.51 -5.23 -8.24
N LEU A 83 15.03 -3.99 -8.07
CA LEU A 83 14.31 -3.22 -9.08
C LEU A 83 14.89 -1.80 -9.22
N PRO A 84 16.00 -1.64 -9.95
CA PRO A 84 16.55 -0.32 -10.24
C PRO A 84 15.57 0.56 -11.04
N VAL A 85 15.56 1.86 -10.74
CA VAL A 85 14.86 2.85 -11.58
C VAL A 85 15.45 2.83 -13.00
N GLY A 86 14.59 2.89 -14.01
CA GLY A 86 14.93 2.77 -15.43
C GLY A 86 14.93 1.33 -15.95
N SER A 87 14.69 0.34 -15.09
CA SER A 87 14.52 -1.06 -15.54
C SER A 87 13.33 -1.18 -16.49
N THR A 88 13.52 -1.97 -17.55
CA THR A 88 12.50 -2.19 -18.59
C THR A 88 12.15 -3.66 -18.69
N PHE A 89 10.86 -3.94 -18.89
CA PHE A 89 10.31 -5.28 -18.97
C PHE A 89 9.31 -5.37 -20.12
N PRO A 90 9.28 -6.48 -20.90
CA PRO A 90 8.19 -6.75 -21.84
C PRO A 90 6.86 -6.75 -21.10
N ILE A 91 5.83 -6.11 -21.65
CA ILE A 91 4.54 -5.98 -20.95
C ILE A 91 3.93 -7.32 -20.60
N SER A 92 4.02 -8.30 -21.51
CA SER A 92 3.54 -9.68 -21.30
C SER A 92 4.07 -10.32 -20.02
N ASP A 93 5.24 -9.88 -19.55
CA ASP A 93 5.96 -10.47 -18.43
C ASP A 93 5.73 -9.68 -17.13
N THR A 94 4.86 -8.67 -17.16
CA THR A 94 4.56 -7.80 -16.02
C THR A 94 3.15 -8.00 -15.47
N LEU A 95 2.98 -7.84 -14.15
CA LEU A 95 1.66 -7.79 -13.52
C LEU A 95 0.79 -6.64 -14.07
N CYS A 96 1.42 -5.57 -14.58
CA CYS A 96 0.72 -4.44 -15.17
C CYS A 96 -0.12 -4.82 -16.39
N HIS A 97 0.27 -5.85 -17.15
CA HIS A 97 -0.53 -6.38 -18.25
C HIS A 97 -1.87 -6.95 -17.74
N TYR A 98 -1.83 -7.81 -16.72
CA TYR A 98 -3.02 -8.38 -16.12
C TYR A 98 -3.93 -7.31 -15.50
N VAL A 99 -3.34 -6.29 -14.86
CA VAL A 99 -4.10 -5.13 -14.34
C VAL A 99 -4.83 -4.38 -15.46
N GLN A 100 -4.18 -4.20 -16.62
CA GLN A 100 -4.80 -3.55 -17.77
C GLN A 100 -5.99 -4.35 -18.31
N GLU A 101 -5.87 -5.67 -18.38
CA GLU A 101 -6.94 -6.55 -18.85
C GLU A 101 -8.11 -6.62 -17.86
N ALA A 102 -7.81 -6.76 -16.57
CA ALA A 102 -8.81 -6.85 -15.50
C ALA A 102 -9.52 -5.52 -15.21
N LYS A 103 -8.93 -4.38 -15.59
CA LYS A 103 -9.39 -3.02 -15.27
C LYS A 103 -9.58 -2.79 -13.76
N GLY A 104 -8.69 -3.38 -12.96
CA GLY A 104 -8.74 -3.33 -11.50
C GLY A 104 -7.44 -3.80 -10.86
N PRO A 105 -7.29 -3.68 -9.53
CA PRO A 105 -6.14 -4.24 -8.83
C PRO A 105 -6.11 -5.76 -9.00
N VAL A 106 -4.92 -6.30 -9.23
CA VAL A 106 -4.67 -7.74 -9.39
C VAL A 106 -3.61 -8.15 -8.39
N PHE A 107 -3.84 -9.25 -7.69
CA PHE A 107 -2.88 -9.87 -6.79
C PHE A 107 -2.29 -11.12 -7.46
N VAL A 108 -1.08 -11.50 -7.07
CA VAL A 108 -0.41 -12.66 -7.70
C VAL A 108 -1.22 -13.94 -7.46
N GLU A 109 -1.88 -14.02 -6.32
CA GLU A 109 -2.78 -15.11 -5.94
C GLU A 109 -4.01 -15.24 -6.85
N ASP A 110 -4.39 -14.19 -7.58
CA ASP A 110 -5.52 -14.21 -8.51
C ASP A 110 -5.14 -14.77 -9.90
N LEU A 111 -3.85 -14.99 -10.16
CA LEU A 111 -3.31 -15.38 -11.47
C LEU A 111 -3.11 -16.91 -11.63
N THR A 112 -3.43 -17.69 -10.61
CA THR A 112 -3.33 -19.17 -10.57
C THR A 112 -4.69 -19.83 -10.66
#